data_AF-A0A959EWC4-F1
#
_entry.id   AF-A0A959EWC4-F1
#
_cell.length_a   1.000
_cell.length_b   1.000
_cell.length_c   1.000
_cell.angle_alpha   90.00
_cell.angle_beta   90.00
_cell.angle_gamma   90.00
#
_symmetry.space_group_name_H-M   'P 1'
#
loop_
_entity.id
_entity.type
_entity.pdbx_description
1 polymer ?
#
loop_
_entity_poly.entity_id
_entity_poly.type
_entity_poly.pdbx_seq_one_letter_code
_entity_poly.pdbx_strand_id
1 'polypeptide(L)'
;FLEPIDFRRVSDFSHRQNSLVFDYVGLWYTDPSTVKYRYMLDGYDQRWIYSRDRLATYSNVPPGSYVFRVTSTENEAFDQEPIVEYAFTIHKPFWLQWWFILLCTAFGFSQVYLFLKLRDERMQREALLKKEKIESQFEALKSQINPHFLFNSFNTLIAMIEEEPQHAVRFVEKLSDFYRSIIQYREKEVISVEEEIELVRNFVYLLENRYGENLQLELALNGQGGYVAPLTLQMLVENAVKHNVISKSRPLQIQIAIDEQGYITVANNLQKKLTPAPSTGFGIQSIINRYALLTDKKVRIEESDRQFKVSVPLIKNDHP
;
A
#
# COMPACT_ATOMS: atom_id res chain seq x y z
N PHE A 1 31.62 -2.05 48.04
CA PHE A 1 31.84 -1.78 49.47
C PHE A 1 30.64 -2.31 50.23
N LEU A 2 30.86 -3.02 51.34
CA LEU A 2 29.77 -3.53 52.18
C LEU A 2 29.19 -2.37 52.98
N GLU A 3 27.87 -2.22 53.01
CA GLU A 3 27.19 -1.22 53.82
C GLU A 3 26.75 -1.84 55.16
N PRO A 4 27.14 -1.27 56.31
CA PRO A 4 26.73 -1.81 57.60
C PRO A 4 25.22 -1.61 57.80
N ILE A 5 24.54 -2.67 58.23
CA ILE A 5 23.08 -2.70 58.44
C ILE A 5 22.79 -2.97 59.91
N ASP A 6 21.84 -2.23 60.48
CA ASP A 6 21.30 -2.54 61.81
C ASP A 6 20.32 -3.72 61.72
N PHE A 7 20.81 -4.90 62.05
CA PHE A 7 20.06 -6.15 62.04
C PHE A 7 18.86 -6.17 63.00
N ARG A 8 18.72 -5.17 63.90
CA ARG A 8 17.53 -5.06 64.76
C ARG A 8 16.37 -4.33 64.11
N ARG A 9 16.62 -3.64 62.99
CA ARG A 9 15.64 -2.73 62.34
C ARG A 9 15.36 -3.06 60.89
N VAL A 10 16.29 -3.71 60.21
CA VAL A 10 16.15 -4.04 58.79
C VAL A 10 15.97 -5.54 58.66
N SER A 11 14.87 -5.95 58.03
CA SER A 11 14.55 -7.33 57.68
C SER A 11 14.25 -7.51 56.19
N ASP A 12 14.20 -6.43 55.42
CA ASP A 12 13.78 -6.44 54.02
C ASP A 12 14.88 -5.87 53.13
N PHE A 13 15.25 -6.67 52.13
CA PHE A 13 16.30 -6.36 51.18
C PHE A 13 15.75 -6.31 49.76
N SER A 14 16.26 -5.37 48.97
CA SER A 14 15.97 -5.33 47.54
C SER A 14 16.70 -6.46 46.81
N HIS A 15 16.22 -6.83 45.62
CA HIS A 15 16.91 -7.79 44.73
C HIS A 15 18.38 -7.44 44.41
N ARG A 16 18.82 -6.19 44.65
CA ARG A 16 20.22 -5.75 44.45
C ARG A 16 21.11 -5.99 45.68
N GLN A 17 20.50 -6.15 46.85
CA GLN A 17 21.19 -6.44 48.12
C GLN A 17 21.20 -7.94 48.37
N ASN A 18 21.81 -8.69 47.44
CA ASN A 18 21.82 -10.15 47.43
C ASN A 18 23.17 -10.76 47.83
N SER A 19 24.12 -9.94 48.26
CA SER A 19 25.42 -10.36 48.78
C SER A 19 25.53 -9.90 50.21
N LEU A 20 25.55 -10.85 51.14
CA LEU A 20 25.42 -10.62 52.57
C LEU A 20 26.64 -11.16 53.30
N VAL A 21 27.16 -10.37 54.24
CA VAL A 21 28.24 -10.78 55.14
C VAL A 21 27.73 -10.63 56.56
N PHE A 22 27.74 -11.73 57.31
CA PHE A 22 27.36 -11.76 58.72
C PHE A 22 28.62 -11.78 59.58
N ASP A 23 28.80 -10.75 60.42
CA ASP A 23 29.81 -10.71 61.49
C ASP A 23 29.15 -11.08 62.82
N TYR A 24 29.68 -12.11 63.48
CA TYR A 24 29.16 -12.64 64.73
C TYR A 24 30.29 -12.88 65.74
N VAL A 25 29.94 -12.82 67.03
CA VAL A 25 30.90 -12.91 68.14
C VAL A 25 30.31 -13.75 69.27
N GLY A 26 31.02 -14.81 69.65
CA GLY A 26 30.80 -15.48 70.92
C GLY A 26 31.51 -14.71 72.03
N LEU A 27 30.82 -14.35 73.10
CA LEU A 27 31.33 -13.47 74.16
C LEU A 27 32.17 -14.20 75.21
N TRP A 28 33.19 -14.98 74.85
CA TRP A 28 34.04 -15.71 75.81
C TRP A 28 35.28 -14.90 76.23
N TYR A 29 35.51 -14.81 77.54
CA TYR A 29 36.51 -13.91 78.16
C TYR A 29 37.82 -14.60 78.55
N THR A 30 37.85 -15.93 78.64
CA THR A 30 38.98 -16.72 79.18
C THR A 30 39.99 -17.13 78.12
N ASP A 31 39.53 -17.60 76.95
CA ASP A 31 40.38 -17.84 75.77
C ASP A 31 39.56 -17.62 74.48
N PRO A 32 39.69 -16.46 73.81
CA PRO A 32 38.94 -16.19 72.59
C PRO A 32 39.34 -17.07 71.39
N SER A 33 40.46 -17.79 71.46
CA SER A 33 41.01 -18.58 70.33
C SER A 33 40.47 -20.00 70.23
N THR A 34 39.79 -20.49 71.28
CA THR A 34 39.21 -21.84 71.35
C THR A 34 37.76 -21.90 70.86
N VAL A 35 37.10 -20.76 70.65
CA VAL A 35 35.70 -20.67 70.25
C VAL A 35 35.50 -21.20 68.83
N LYS A 36 34.56 -22.14 68.66
CA LYS A 36 34.11 -22.64 67.37
C LYS A 36 32.69 -22.21 67.11
N TYR A 37 32.39 -21.90 65.86
CA TYR A 37 31.07 -21.49 65.41
C TYR A 37 30.46 -22.56 64.49
N ARG A 38 29.14 -22.71 64.55
CA ARG A 38 28.37 -23.28 63.46
C ARG A 38 27.29 -22.29 63.04
N TYR A 39 27.10 -22.17 61.73
CA TYR A 39 26.07 -21.31 61.17
C TYR A 39 25.37 -21.99 60.00
N MET A 40 24.18 -21.51 59.67
CA MET A 40 23.37 -21.99 58.54
C MET A 40 22.41 -20.89 58.10
N LEU A 41 22.20 -20.75 56.80
CA LEU A 41 21.16 -19.92 56.22
C LEU A 41 19.98 -20.79 55.76
N ASP A 42 18.94 -20.88 56.60
CA ASP A 42 17.72 -21.62 56.25
C ASP A 42 17.05 -21.01 55.01
N GLY A 43 16.74 -21.87 54.04
CA GLY A 43 16.25 -21.48 52.72
C GLY A 43 17.35 -21.39 51.65
N TYR A 44 18.63 -21.47 52.02
CA TYR A 44 19.77 -21.52 51.11
C TYR A 44 20.66 -22.75 51.35
N ASP A 45 21.10 -22.96 52.59
CA ASP A 45 21.93 -24.10 52.98
C ASP A 45 21.08 -25.33 53.32
N GLN A 46 21.63 -26.52 53.08
CA GLN A 46 20.99 -27.80 53.43
C GLN A 46 21.53 -28.42 54.73
N ARG A 47 22.68 -27.94 55.24
CA ARG A 47 23.38 -28.47 56.43
C ARG A 47 24.15 -27.34 57.14
N TRP A 48 24.46 -27.55 58.42
CA TRP A 48 25.30 -26.64 59.20
C TRP A 48 26.73 -26.56 58.66
N ILE A 49 27.25 -25.34 58.60
CA ILE A 49 28.62 -25.03 58.23
C ILE A 49 29.39 -24.72 59.51
N TYR A 50 30.54 -25.37 59.70
CA TYR A 50 31.38 -25.20 60.88
C TYR A 50 32.61 -24.36 60.52
N SER A 51 32.85 -23.28 61.27
CA SER A 51 34.01 -22.42 61.06
C SER A 51 34.55 -21.90 62.39
N ARG A 52 35.82 -21.50 62.38
CA ARG A 52 36.42 -20.70 63.46
C ARG A 52 36.39 -19.21 63.15
N ASP A 53 36.08 -18.86 61.90
CA ASP A 53 35.95 -17.48 61.46
C ASP A 53 34.68 -16.86 62.04
N ARG A 54 34.73 -15.55 62.23
CA ARG A 54 33.60 -14.74 62.71
C ARG A 54 32.72 -14.19 61.59
N LEU A 55 33.07 -14.51 60.33
CA LEU A 55 32.42 -14.01 59.14
C LEU A 55 31.78 -15.16 58.36
N ALA A 56 30.49 -15.02 58.03
CA ALA A 56 29.82 -15.87 57.05
C ALA A 56 29.45 -15.02 55.82
N THR A 57 29.90 -15.44 54.64
CA THR A 57 29.70 -14.70 53.38
C THR A 57 28.78 -15.49 52.45
N TYR A 58 27.66 -14.88 52.05
CA TYR A 58 26.75 -15.40 51.04
C TYR A 58 26.73 -14.46 49.84
N SER A 59 27.00 -15.01 48.66
CA SER A 59 27.01 -14.24 47.41
C SER A 59 25.84 -14.65 46.52
N ASN A 60 25.16 -13.66 45.93
CA ASN A 60 24.08 -13.87 44.97
C ASN A 60 22.91 -14.74 45.49
N VAL A 61 22.46 -14.48 46.72
CA VAL A 61 21.31 -15.16 47.33
C VAL A 61 20.04 -14.81 46.53
N PRO A 62 19.25 -15.79 46.06
CA PRO A 62 18.07 -15.51 45.26
C PRO A 62 16.97 -14.79 46.07
N PRO A 63 15.97 -14.17 45.41
CA PRO A 63 14.83 -13.58 46.11
C PRO A 63 14.00 -14.65 46.84
N GLY A 64 13.77 -14.44 48.13
CA GLY A 64 13.11 -15.40 49.02
C GLY A 64 13.15 -14.91 50.47
N SER A 65 12.56 -15.70 51.37
CA SER A 65 12.63 -15.47 52.80
C SER A 65 13.63 -16.44 53.42
N TYR A 66 14.52 -15.93 54.25
CA TYR A 66 15.66 -16.65 54.80
C TYR A 66 15.78 -16.41 56.31
N VAL A 67 16.34 -17.38 57.03
CA VAL A 67 16.68 -17.25 58.46
C VAL A 67 18.13 -17.63 58.66
N PHE A 68 18.97 -16.67 59.06
CA PHE A 68 20.34 -16.93 59.44
C PHE A 68 20.39 -17.41 60.88
N ARG A 69 21.02 -18.56 61.12
CA ARG A 69 21.19 -19.17 62.43
C ARG A 69 22.66 -19.31 62.75
N VAL A 70 23.09 -18.92 63.95
CA VAL A 70 24.47 -19.09 64.42
C VAL A 70 24.51 -19.50 65.88
N THR A 71 25.47 -20.34 66.23
CA THR A 71 25.77 -20.70 67.62
C THR A 71 27.27 -20.96 67.79
N SER A 72 27.76 -20.80 69.02
CA SER A 72 29.18 -20.91 69.37
C SER A 72 29.36 -21.85 70.55
N THR A 73 30.43 -22.64 70.55
CA THR A 73 30.82 -23.49 71.69
C THR A 73 32.33 -23.53 71.86
N GLU A 74 32.78 -23.81 73.09
CA GLU A 74 34.19 -24.07 73.44
C GLU A 74 34.51 -25.57 73.48
N ASN A 75 33.50 -26.41 73.80
CA ASN A 75 33.68 -27.84 74.12
C ASN A 75 33.25 -28.80 72.99
N GLU A 76 33.11 -28.31 71.76
CA GLU A 76 32.58 -29.03 70.60
C GLU A 76 31.14 -29.58 70.74
N ALA A 77 30.48 -29.35 71.88
CA ALA A 77 29.12 -29.78 72.17
C ALA A 77 28.12 -28.66 71.84
N PHE A 78 27.64 -28.63 70.61
CA PHE A 78 26.73 -27.57 70.13
C PHE A 78 25.25 -27.80 70.48
N ASP A 79 24.87 -28.96 70.99
CA ASP A 79 23.46 -29.37 71.10
C ASP A 79 22.70 -28.72 72.26
N GLN A 80 23.39 -28.03 73.16
CA GLN A 80 22.80 -27.33 74.32
C GLN A 80 23.07 -25.83 74.34
N GLU A 81 23.71 -25.30 73.29
CA GLU A 81 24.05 -23.87 73.19
C GLU A 81 22.91 -23.05 72.58
N PRO A 82 22.69 -21.80 73.04
CA PRO A 82 21.67 -20.93 72.46
C PRO A 82 21.96 -20.66 70.98
N ILE A 83 20.91 -20.71 70.15
CA ILE A 83 20.97 -20.35 68.73
C ILE A 83 20.44 -18.94 68.58
N VAL A 84 21.23 -18.07 67.95
CA VAL A 84 20.80 -16.73 67.56
C VAL A 84 20.25 -16.80 66.14
N GLU A 85 19.04 -16.28 65.95
CA GLU A 85 18.35 -16.27 64.66
C GLU A 85 18.12 -14.84 64.15
N TYR A 86 18.26 -14.65 62.84
CA TYR A 86 17.94 -13.40 62.15
C TYR A 86 17.18 -13.69 60.85
N ALA A 87 15.92 -13.28 60.79
CA ALA A 87 15.04 -13.48 59.64
C ALA A 87 15.07 -12.26 58.71
N PHE A 88 15.17 -12.52 57.41
CA PHE A 88 15.11 -11.47 56.39
C PHE A 88 14.47 -11.96 55.08
N THR A 89 14.00 -11.02 54.26
CA THR A 89 13.40 -11.30 52.95
C THR A 89 14.08 -10.48 51.85
N ILE A 90 14.47 -11.14 50.75
CA ILE A 90 14.94 -10.49 49.53
C ILE A 90 13.78 -10.43 48.54
N HIS A 91 13.29 -9.23 48.20
CA HIS A 91 12.16 -9.05 47.30
C HIS A 91 12.50 -9.33 45.83
N LYS A 92 11.55 -9.92 45.08
CA LYS A 92 11.67 -10.12 43.63
C LYS A 92 11.78 -8.77 42.88
N PRO A 93 12.59 -8.68 41.82
CA PRO A 93 12.65 -7.46 41.01
C PRO A 93 11.32 -7.19 40.31
N PHE A 94 11.02 -5.91 40.08
CA PHE A 94 9.73 -5.48 39.53
C PHE A 94 9.44 -6.04 38.13
N TRP A 95 10.47 -6.27 37.30
CA TRP A 95 10.28 -6.81 35.94
C TRP A 95 9.87 -8.28 35.89
N LEU A 96 10.01 -9.02 37.00
CA LEU A 96 9.51 -10.39 37.14
C LEU A 96 8.11 -10.46 37.76
N GLN A 97 7.51 -9.31 38.11
CA GLN A 97 6.16 -9.27 38.67
C GLN A 97 5.12 -9.35 37.54
N TRP A 98 4.02 -10.08 37.77
CA TRP A 98 3.00 -10.36 36.76
C TRP A 98 2.41 -9.12 36.10
N TRP A 99 2.19 -8.04 36.85
CA TRP A 99 1.66 -6.79 36.31
C TRP A 99 2.58 -6.16 35.26
N PHE A 100 3.91 -6.27 35.42
CA PHE A 100 4.88 -5.72 34.47
C PHE A 100 4.87 -6.52 33.17
N ILE A 101 4.85 -7.85 33.28
CA ILE A 101 4.73 -8.75 32.12
C ILE A 101 3.44 -8.45 31.35
N LEU A 102 2.31 -8.29 32.04
CA LEU A 102 1.03 -7.91 31.42
C LEU A 102 1.13 -6.57 30.69
N LEU A 103 1.73 -5.54 31.30
CA LEU A 103 1.94 -4.25 30.63
C LEU A 103 2.81 -4.37 29.39
N CYS A 104 3.91 -5.14 29.44
CA CYS A 104 4.75 -5.38 28.27
C CYS A 104 4.00 -6.11 27.16
N THR A 105 3.20 -7.13 27.49
CA THR A 105 2.40 -7.84 26.48
C THR A 105 1.32 -6.94 25.87
N ALA A 106 0.60 -6.17 26.68
CA ALA A 106 -0.40 -5.21 26.21
C ALA A 106 0.23 -4.13 25.32
N PHE A 107 1.41 -3.64 25.69
CA PHE A 107 2.17 -2.70 24.86
C PHE A 107 2.56 -3.32 23.52
N GLY A 108 3.05 -4.57 23.51
CA GLY A 108 3.34 -5.31 22.28
C GLY A 108 2.13 -5.46 21.36
N PHE A 109 0.99 -5.89 21.91
CA PHE A 109 -0.27 -5.99 21.15
C PHE A 109 -0.74 -4.62 20.62
N SER A 110 -0.62 -3.57 21.42
CA SER A 110 -0.95 -2.20 21.01
C SER A 110 -0.09 -1.73 19.84
N GLN A 111 1.22 -2.00 19.87
CA GLN A 111 2.13 -1.68 18.76
C GLN A 111 1.77 -2.44 17.49
N VAL A 112 1.48 -3.74 17.58
CA VAL A 112 1.04 -4.55 16.44
C VAL A 112 -0.28 -4.03 15.86
N TYR A 113 -1.25 -3.73 16.73
CA TYR A 113 -2.53 -3.16 16.31
C TYR A 113 -2.36 -1.81 15.59
N LEU A 114 -1.57 -0.90 16.16
CA LEU A 114 -1.28 0.40 15.54
C LEU A 114 -0.57 0.24 14.19
N PHE A 115 0.39 -0.69 14.09
CA PHE A 115 1.08 -0.97 12.84
C PHE A 115 0.12 -1.48 11.75
N LEU A 116 -0.76 -2.43 12.09
CA LEU A 116 -1.76 -2.95 11.15
C LEU A 116 -2.74 -1.87 10.70
N LYS A 117 -3.23 -1.04 11.64
CA LYS A 117 -4.14 0.07 11.34
C LYS A 117 -3.49 1.12 10.43
N LEU A 118 -2.28 1.55 10.74
CA LEU A 118 -1.54 2.51 9.92
C LEU A 118 -1.24 1.97 8.52
N ARG A 119 -0.97 0.67 8.41
CA ARG A 119 -0.75 0.02 7.11
C ARG A 119 -2.03 0.03 6.26
N ASP A 120 -3.18 -0.28 6.85
CA ASP A 120 -4.46 -0.27 6.14
C ASP A 120 -4.84 1.14 5.66
N GLU A 121 -4.74 2.14 6.55
CA GLU A 121 -5.00 3.55 6.21
C GLU A 121 -4.08 4.05 5.08
N ARG A 122 -2.81 3.63 5.07
CA ARG A 122 -1.86 3.96 3.99
C ARG A 122 -2.29 3.35 2.66
N MET A 123 -2.64 2.06 2.65
CA MET A 123 -3.07 1.38 1.42
C MET A 123 -4.33 2.02 0.84
N GLN A 124 -5.31 2.37 1.67
CA GLN A 124 -6.51 3.05 1.23
C GLN A 124 -6.21 4.46 0.68
N ARG A 125 -5.34 5.22 1.35
CA ARG A 125 -4.93 6.56 0.89
C ARG A 125 -4.16 6.49 -0.43
N GLU A 126 -3.26 5.53 -0.60
CA GLU A 126 -2.55 5.32 -1.86
C GLU A 126 -3.51 4.94 -3.00
N ALA A 127 -4.49 4.09 -2.73
CA ALA A 127 -5.53 3.74 -3.71
C ALA A 127 -6.37 4.96 -4.11
N LEU A 128 -6.77 5.78 -3.13
CA LEU A 128 -7.52 7.02 -3.37
C LEU A 128 -6.71 8.02 -4.20
N LEU A 129 -5.47 8.31 -3.81
CA LEU A 129 -4.59 9.22 -4.55
C LEU A 129 -4.34 8.74 -5.98
N LYS A 130 -4.21 7.42 -6.18
CA LYS A 130 -4.07 6.83 -7.51
C LYS A 130 -5.34 7.03 -8.34
N LYS A 131 -6.52 6.85 -7.74
CA LYS A 131 -7.81 7.11 -8.38
C LYS A 131 -7.95 8.59 -8.76
N GLU A 132 -7.73 9.50 -7.83
CA GLU A 132 -7.78 10.96 -8.06
C GLU A 132 -6.79 11.40 -9.15
N LYS A 133 -5.58 10.83 -9.17
CA LYS A 133 -4.60 11.10 -10.23
C LYS A 133 -5.09 10.63 -11.60
N ILE A 134 -5.69 9.44 -11.68
CA ILE A 134 -6.24 8.92 -12.93
C ILE A 134 -7.39 9.82 -13.40
N GLU A 135 -8.28 10.21 -12.49
CA GLU A 135 -9.39 11.13 -12.79
C GLU A 135 -8.89 12.51 -13.25
N SER A 136 -7.88 13.07 -12.58
CA SER A 136 -7.27 14.35 -12.98
C SER A 136 -6.60 14.28 -14.36
N GLN A 137 -5.86 13.20 -14.63
CA GLN A 137 -5.29 12.97 -15.97
C GLN A 137 -6.37 12.83 -17.04
N PHE A 138 -7.50 12.22 -16.68
CA PHE A 138 -8.65 12.09 -17.55
C PHE A 138 -9.35 13.42 -17.81
N GLU A 139 -9.57 14.24 -16.79
CA GLU A 139 -10.12 15.60 -16.95
C GLU A 139 -9.18 16.51 -17.78
N ALA A 140 -7.87 16.38 -17.59
CA ALA A 140 -6.90 17.08 -18.43
C ALA A 140 -6.99 16.65 -19.91
N LEU A 141 -7.23 15.36 -20.17
CA LEU A 141 -7.43 14.87 -21.53
C LEU A 141 -8.76 15.38 -22.12
N LYS A 142 -9.84 15.34 -21.35
CA LYS A 142 -11.13 15.93 -21.73
C LYS A 142 -10.98 17.39 -22.15
N SER A 143 -10.14 18.14 -21.45
CA SER A 143 -9.90 19.58 -21.69
C SER A 143 -9.12 19.87 -22.98
N GLN A 144 -8.32 18.93 -23.48
CA GLN A 144 -7.57 19.12 -24.72
C GLN A 144 -8.48 18.96 -25.94
N ILE A 145 -8.92 20.08 -26.52
CA ILE A 145 -9.27 20.11 -27.94
C ILE A 145 -7.99 19.78 -28.70
N ASN A 146 -8.00 18.78 -29.60
CA ASN A 146 -6.85 18.52 -30.46
C ASN A 146 -6.59 19.77 -31.34
N PRO A 147 -5.58 20.60 -31.01
CA PRO A 147 -5.38 21.87 -31.69
C PRO A 147 -4.93 21.63 -33.13
N HIS A 148 -4.20 20.54 -33.37
CA HIS A 148 -3.74 20.15 -34.70
C HIS A 148 -4.90 19.72 -35.60
N PHE A 149 -5.91 19.01 -35.07
CA PHE A 149 -7.13 18.74 -35.84
C PHE A 149 -7.86 20.04 -36.17
N LEU A 150 -8.05 20.92 -35.19
CA LEU A 150 -8.73 22.21 -35.39
C LEU A 150 -8.05 23.08 -36.46
N PHE A 151 -6.72 23.27 -36.36
CA PHE A 151 -5.96 24.03 -37.35
C PHE A 151 -6.03 23.41 -38.75
N ASN A 152 -5.96 22.08 -38.86
CA ASN A 152 -6.09 21.42 -40.16
C ASN A 152 -7.49 21.59 -40.74
N SER A 153 -8.54 21.50 -39.92
CA SER A 153 -9.91 21.73 -40.38
C SER A 153 -10.10 23.16 -40.89
N PHE A 154 -9.49 24.17 -40.26
CA PHE A 154 -9.49 25.53 -40.78
C PHE A 154 -8.75 25.65 -42.11
N ASN A 155 -7.61 24.97 -42.28
CA ASN A 155 -6.90 25.00 -43.56
C ASN A 155 -7.71 24.36 -44.70
N THR A 156 -8.37 23.22 -44.44
CA THR A 156 -9.29 22.60 -45.41
C THR A 156 -10.46 23.52 -45.73
N LEU A 157 -11.02 24.18 -44.72
CA LEU A 157 -12.10 25.14 -44.90
C LEU A 157 -11.65 26.34 -45.76
N ILE A 158 -10.49 26.93 -45.49
CA ILE A 158 -9.96 28.06 -46.26
C ILE A 158 -9.83 27.70 -47.74
N ALA A 159 -9.33 26.50 -48.04
CA ALA A 159 -9.25 26.00 -49.42
C ALA A 159 -10.64 25.81 -50.06
N MET A 160 -11.62 25.27 -49.31
CA MET A 160 -12.99 25.07 -49.82
C MET A 160 -13.78 26.35 -50.03
N ILE A 161 -13.51 27.42 -49.28
CA ILE A 161 -14.27 28.68 -49.40
C ILE A 161 -14.15 29.27 -50.81
N GLU A 162 -12.98 29.13 -51.44
CA GLU A 162 -12.75 29.65 -52.80
C GLU A 162 -13.27 28.71 -53.89
N GLU A 163 -13.12 27.38 -53.73
CA GLU A 163 -13.46 26.39 -54.75
C GLU A 163 -14.95 25.97 -54.73
N GLU A 164 -15.50 25.71 -53.53
CA GLU A 164 -16.85 25.16 -53.35
C GLU A 164 -17.58 25.80 -52.14
N PRO A 165 -18.07 27.04 -52.25
CA PRO A 165 -18.61 27.80 -51.11
C PRO A 165 -19.76 27.09 -50.36
N GLN A 166 -20.66 26.41 -51.10
CA GLN A 166 -21.76 25.67 -50.49
C GLN A 166 -21.27 24.44 -49.72
N HIS A 167 -20.17 23.81 -50.18
CA HIS A 167 -19.56 22.70 -49.47
C HIS A 167 -18.84 23.19 -48.22
N ALA A 168 -18.15 24.34 -48.31
CA ALA A 168 -17.52 25.00 -47.17
C ALA A 168 -18.51 25.27 -46.04
N VAL A 169 -19.73 25.76 -46.35
CA VAL A 169 -20.79 25.97 -45.35
C VAL A 169 -21.16 24.66 -44.64
N ARG A 170 -21.44 23.59 -45.40
CA ARG A 170 -21.75 22.28 -44.81
C ARG A 170 -20.59 21.73 -43.97
N PHE A 171 -19.35 21.96 -44.39
CA PHE A 171 -18.16 21.57 -43.65
C PHE A 171 -18.08 22.30 -42.29
N VAL A 172 -18.33 23.61 -42.25
CA VAL A 172 -18.37 24.39 -41.00
C VAL A 172 -19.49 23.94 -40.08
N GLU A 173 -20.67 23.66 -40.61
CA GLU A 173 -21.79 23.13 -39.82
C GLU A 173 -21.41 21.79 -39.17
N LYS A 174 -20.86 20.85 -39.96
CA LYS A 174 -20.40 19.56 -39.45
C LYS A 174 -19.26 19.68 -38.45
N LEU A 175 -18.33 20.61 -38.66
CA LEU A 175 -17.26 20.89 -37.72
C LEU A 175 -17.82 21.43 -36.40
N SER A 176 -18.78 22.36 -36.48
CA SER A 176 -19.43 22.96 -35.32
C SER A 176 -20.24 21.95 -34.52
N ASP A 177 -21.00 21.08 -35.19
CA ASP A 177 -21.76 20.01 -34.56
C ASP A 177 -20.83 19.01 -33.87
N PHE A 178 -19.73 18.60 -34.52
CA PHE A 178 -18.75 17.72 -33.91
C PHE A 178 -18.16 18.30 -32.61
N TYR A 179 -17.78 19.58 -32.61
CA TYR A 179 -17.29 20.25 -31.40
C TYR A 179 -18.36 20.40 -30.32
N ARG A 180 -19.60 20.72 -30.70
CA ARG A 180 -20.73 20.79 -29.76
C ARG A 180 -20.94 19.45 -29.08
N SER A 181 -20.92 18.35 -29.85
CA SER A 181 -21.07 17.00 -29.31
C SER A 181 -19.91 16.61 -28.40
N ILE A 182 -18.66 16.98 -28.72
CA ILE A 182 -17.51 16.78 -27.80
C ILE A 182 -17.77 17.45 -26.45
N ILE A 183 -18.27 18.69 -26.45
CA ILE A 183 -18.56 19.43 -25.21
C ILE A 183 -19.72 18.78 -24.46
N GLN A 184 -20.80 18.44 -25.16
CA GLN A 184 -22.00 17.82 -24.55
C GLN A 184 -21.70 16.47 -23.90
N TYR A 185 -20.90 15.62 -24.56
CA TYR A 185 -20.60 14.28 -24.06
C TYR A 185 -19.42 14.25 -23.09
N ARG A 186 -18.70 15.37 -22.91
CA ARG A 186 -17.59 15.48 -21.95
C ARG A 186 -18.02 15.22 -20.51
N GLU A 187 -19.24 15.61 -20.14
CA GLU A 187 -19.76 15.47 -18.78
C GLU A 187 -20.43 14.11 -18.52
N LYS A 188 -20.68 13.33 -19.57
CA LYS A 188 -21.31 12.01 -19.43
C LYS A 188 -20.26 10.95 -19.08
N GLU A 189 -20.61 10.03 -18.17
CA GLU A 189 -19.75 8.88 -17.86
C GLU A 189 -19.73 7.88 -19.03
N VAL A 190 -20.91 7.61 -19.60
CA VAL A 190 -21.15 6.71 -20.73
C VAL A 190 -22.19 7.31 -21.69
N ILE A 191 -22.11 6.93 -22.97
CA ILE A 191 -23.11 7.20 -24.01
C ILE A 191 -23.44 5.93 -24.77
N SER A 192 -24.59 5.90 -25.44
CA SER A 192 -24.95 4.77 -26.28
C SER A 192 -23.93 4.59 -27.42
N VAL A 193 -23.77 3.34 -27.85
CA VAL A 193 -22.95 3.05 -29.04
C VAL A 193 -23.44 3.86 -30.25
N GLU A 194 -24.74 4.07 -30.40
CA GLU A 194 -25.30 4.85 -31.51
C GLU A 194 -24.81 6.31 -31.49
N GLU A 195 -24.88 6.97 -30.33
CA GLU A 195 -24.35 8.34 -30.16
C GLU A 195 -22.85 8.40 -30.48
N GLU A 196 -22.07 7.41 -30.04
CA GLU A 196 -20.63 7.36 -30.33
C GLU A 196 -20.33 7.08 -31.82
N ILE A 197 -21.15 6.26 -32.49
CA ILE A 197 -21.02 6.01 -33.93
C ILE A 197 -21.35 7.27 -34.73
N GLU A 198 -22.35 8.05 -34.32
CA GLU A 198 -22.66 9.33 -34.95
C GLU A 198 -21.49 10.33 -34.83
N LEU A 199 -20.85 10.40 -33.65
CA LEU A 199 -19.62 11.17 -33.46
C LEU A 199 -18.51 10.73 -34.42
N VAL A 200 -18.29 9.43 -34.54
CA VAL A 200 -17.28 8.87 -35.46
C VAL A 200 -17.62 9.19 -36.91
N ARG A 201 -18.88 9.09 -37.33
CA ARG A 201 -19.31 9.43 -38.70
C ARG A 201 -19.04 10.91 -39.01
N ASN A 202 -19.41 11.81 -38.10
CA ASN A 202 -19.14 13.25 -38.27
C ASN A 202 -17.63 13.52 -38.30
N PHE A 203 -16.84 12.85 -37.46
CA PHE A 203 -15.38 12.97 -37.47
C PHE A 203 -14.75 12.47 -38.78
N VAL A 204 -15.17 11.30 -39.26
CA VAL A 204 -14.67 10.71 -40.50
C VAL A 204 -15.06 11.55 -41.72
N TYR A 205 -16.28 12.11 -41.76
CA TYR A 205 -16.67 13.07 -42.81
C TYR A 205 -15.68 14.24 -42.91
N LEU A 206 -15.26 14.81 -41.78
CA LEU A 206 -14.27 15.90 -41.76
C LEU A 206 -12.89 15.44 -42.28
N LEU A 207 -12.52 14.18 -42.03
CA LEU A 207 -11.26 13.61 -42.51
C LEU A 207 -11.31 13.20 -44.00
N GLU A 208 -12.44 12.70 -44.49
CA GLU A 208 -12.67 12.36 -45.90
C GLU A 208 -12.53 13.59 -46.79
N ASN A 209 -12.96 14.76 -46.32
CA ASN A 209 -12.73 16.03 -47.02
C ASN A 209 -11.24 16.37 -47.22
N ARG A 210 -10.34 15.77 -46.44
CA ARG A 210 -8.88 15.93 -46.58
C ARG A 210 -8.23 14.78 -47.34
N TYR A 211 -8.63 13.54 -47.03
CA TYR A 211 -7.97 12.34 -47.52
C TYR A 211 -8.68 11.70 -48.72
N GLY A 212 -9.88 12.16 -49.07
CA GLY A 212 -10.75 11.57 -50.09
C GLY A 212 -11.02 10.10 -49.84
N GLU A 213 -11.13 9.34 -50.92
CA GLU A 213 -11.37 7.88 -50.93
C GLU A 213 -10.24 7.03 -50.32
N ASN A 214 -9.13 7.67 -49.90
CA ASN A 214 -7.99 6.98 -49.30
C ASN A 214 -8.23 6.63 -47.82
N LEU A 215 -9.26 7.19 -47.19
CA LEU A 215 -9.72 6.81 -45.85
C LEU A 215 -11.07 6.10 -46.01
N GLN A 216 -11.18 4.88 -45.51
CA GLN A 216 -12.38 4.05 -45.65
C GLN A 216 -12.84 3.58 -44.27
N LEU A 217 -14.09 3.89 -43.93
CA LEU A 217 -14.74 3.43 -42.70
C LEU A 217 -15.79 2.37 -43.03
N GLU A 218 -15.64 1.18 -42.46
CA GLU A 218 -16.61 0.09 -42.54
C GLU A 218 -17.24 -0.14 -41.16
N LEU A 219 -18.57 -0.23 -41.11
CA LEU A 219 -19.33 -0.43 -39.87
C LEU A 219 -20.09 -1.76 -39.95
N ALA A 220 -19.76 -2.69 -39.05
CA ALA A 220 -20.39 -4.00 -38.92
C ALA A 220 -21.06 -4.12 -37.54
N LEU A 221 -22.18 -3.43 -37.38
CA LEU A 221 -22.91 -3.29 -36.10
C LEU A 221 -24.06 -4.31 -36.01
N ASN A 222 -23.75 -5.60 -36.13
CA ASN A 222 -24.75 -6.67 -36.26
C ASN A 222 -25.34 -7.16 -34.91
N GLY A 223 -25.22 -6.38 -33.82
CA GLY A 223 -25.52 -6.81 -32.44
C GLY A 223 -26.19 -5.75 -31.57
N GLN A 224 -26.79 -6.20 -30.46
CA GLN A 224 -27.58 -5.39 -29.52
C GLN A 224 -26.85 -4.15 -28.97
N GLY A 225 -27.64 -3.12 -28.67
CA GLY A 225 -27.17 -1.87 -28.08
C GLY A 225 -26.41 -2.05 -26.77
N GLY A 226 -25.70 -0.99 -26.38
CA GLY A 226 -24.90 -0.93 -25.18
C GLY A 226 -24.32 0.47 -25.02
N TYR A 227 -23.48 0.63 -24.00
CA TYR A 227 -22.89 1.91 -23.69
C TYR A 227 -21.37 1.82 -23.78
N VAL A 228 -20.77 2.94 -24.14
CA VAL A 228 -19.32 3.13 -24.22
C VAL A 228 -18.96 4.42 -23.54
N ALA A 229 -17.72 4.51 -23.07
CA ALA A 229 -17.14 5.77 -22.66
C ALA A 229 -17.13 6.76 -23.84
N PRO A 230 -17.68 7.98 -23.73
CA PRO A 230 -17.64 9.00 -24.78
C PRO A 230 -16.25 9.21 -25.40
N LEU A 231 -16.21 9.46 -26.70
CA LEU A 231 -15.00 9.75 -27.49
C LEU A 231 -14.02 8.57 -27.59
N THR A 232 -14.37 7.37 -27.10
CA THR A 232 -13.50 6.19 -27.19
C THR A 232 -13.27 5.79 -28.65
N LEU A 233 -14.33 5.62 -29.43
CA LEU A 233 -14.19 5.16 -30.82
C LEU A 233 -13.55 6.25 -31.67
N GLN A 234 -13.91 7.52 -31.44
CA GLN A 234 -13.29 8.66 -32.10
C GLN A 234 -11.77 8.67 -31.86
N MET A 235 -11.31 8.51 -30.62
CA MET A 235 -9.88 8.46 -30.28
C MET A 235 -9.15 7.29 -30.95
N LEU A 236 -9.80 6.14 -31.09
CA LEU A 236 -9.22 4.97 -31.76
C LEU A 236 -9.12 5.19 -33.28
N VAL A 237 -10.14 5.80 -33.90
CA VAL A 237 -10.10 6.20 -35.31
C VAL A 237 -9.02 7.26 -35.54
N GLU A 238 -8.89 8.24 -34.66
CA GLU A 238 -7.83 9.24 -34.69
C GLU A 238 -6.44 8.58 -34.57
N ASN A 239 -6.29 7.58 -33.70
CA ASN A 239 -5.06 6.83 -33.55
C ASN A 239 -4.67 6.12 -34.88
N ALA A 240 -5.62 5.46 -35.53
CA ALA A 240 -5.40 4.82 -36.82
C ALA A 240 -4.91 5.84 -37.86
N VAL A 241 -5.55 7.01 -37.99
CA VAL A 241 -5.18 8.06 -38.95
C VAL A 241 -3.82 8.69 -38.63
N LYS A 242 -3.53 8.89 -37.34
CA LYS A 242 -2.27 9.51 -36.88
C LYS A 242 -1.06 8.63 -37.21
N HIS A 243 -1.17 7.33 -36.99
CA HIS A 243 -0.02 6.41 -37.04
C HIS A 243 0.19 5.72 -38.39
N ASN A 244 -0.78 5.78 -39.30
CA ASN A 244 -0.74 5.07 -40.57
C ASN A 244 -0.61 6.02 -41.78
N VAL A 245 0.10 5.55 -42.81
CA VAL A 245 0.16 6.20 -44.12
C VAL A 245 -1.22 6.14 -44.76
N ILE A 246 -1.65 7.25 -45.37
CA ILE A 246 -2.91 7.38 -46.11
C ILE A 246 -2.56 7.92 -47.49
N SER A 247 -2.77 7.12 -48.55
CA SER A 247 -2.48 7.52 -49.94
C SER A 247 -3.25 6.66 -50.94
N LYS A 248 -3.29 7.08 -52.21
CA LYS A 248 -3.99 6.36 -53.29
C LYS A 248 -3.51 4.91 -53.48
N SER A 249 -2.20 4.66 -53.36
CA SER A 249 -1.65 3.31 -53.48
C SER A 249 -1.81 2.47 -52.21
N ARG A 250 -2.19 3.10 -51.10
CA ARG A 250 -2.19 2.55 -49.76
C ARG A 250 -3.34 3.16 -48.94
N PRO A 251 -4.61 2.85 -49.26
CA PRO A 251 -5.75 3.37 -48.52
C PRO A 251 -5.76 2.80 -47.10
N LEU A 252 -6.14 3.64 -46.13
CA LEU A 252 -6.34 3.26 -44.74
C LEU A 252 -7.78 2.78 -44.57
N GLN A 253 -7.92 1.51 -44.19
CA GLN A 253 -9.20 0.88 -43.93
C GLN A 253 -9.38 0.76 -42.43
N ILE A 254 -10.49 1.28 -41.92
CA ILE A 254 -10.89 1.22 -40.52
C ILE A 254 -12.22 0.49 -40.45
N GLN A 255 -12.28 -0.55 -39.63
CA GLN A 255 -13.48 -1.32 -39.38
C GLN A 255 -13.91 -1.15 -37.92
N ILE A 256 -15.19 -0.90 -37.69
CA ILE A 256 -15.80 -0.92 -36.37
C ILE A 256 -16.84 -2.04 -36.32
N ALA A 257 -16.65 -2.98 -35.41
CA ALA A 257 -17.50 -4.16 -35.29
C ALA A 257 -17.83 -4.46 -33.83
N ILE A 258 -19.03 -4.99 -33.59
CA ILE A 258 -19.43 -5.51 -32.28
C ILE A 258 -19.37 -7.02 -32.32
N ASP A 259 -18.69 -7.63 -31.36
CA ASP A 259 -18.63 -9.09 -31.21
C ASP A 259 -19.73 -9.64 -30.30
N GLU A 260 -19.95 -10.96 -30.39
CA GLU A 260 -20.94 -11.66 -29.56
C GLU A 260 -20.58 -11.68 -28.06
N GLN A 261 -19.31 -11.41 -27.72
CA GLN A 261 -18.81 -11.35 -26.35
C GLN A 261 -19.07 -9.98 -25.69
N GLY A 262 -19.71 -9.06 -26.42
CA GLY A 262 -20.07 -7.74 -25.95
C GLY A 262 -18.86 -6.81 -25.90
N TYR A 263 -17.96 -6.87 -26.88
CA TYR A 263 -16.93 -5.88 -27.13
C TYR A 263 -17.21 -5.15 -28.44
N ILE A 264 -16.89 -3.86 -28.46
CA ILE A 264 -16.78 -3.09 -29.70
C ILE A 264 -15.32 -2.93 -30.05
N THR A 265 -14.98 -3.26 -31.29
CA THR A 265 -13.62 -3.33 -31.80
C THR A 265 -13.42 -2.31 -32.89
N VAL A 266 -12.36 -1.50 -32.77
CA VAL A 266 -11.85 -0.67 -33.85
C VAL A 266 -10.59 -1.33 -34.39
N ALA A 267 -10.58 -1.62 -35.68
CA ALA A 267 -9.48 -2.30 -36.35
C ALA A 267 -9.03 -1.53 -37.58
N ASN A 268 -7.73 -1.43 -37.83
CA ASN A 268 -7.21 -0.81 -39.06
C ASN A 268 -6.10 -1.63 -39.70
N ASN A 269 -5.97 -1.55 -41.03
CA ASN A 269 -4.82 -2.13 -41.72
C ASN A 269 -3.53 -1.41 -41.32
N LEU A 270 -2.47 -2.18 -41.02
CA LEU A 270 -1.24 -1.65 -40.43
C LEU A 270 -0.30 -1.11 -41.51
N GLN A 271 -0.03 0.20 -41.46
CA GLN A 271 0.73 0.94 -42.46
C GLN A 271 1.58 2.03 -41.78
N LYS A 272 2.41 1.64 -40.81
CA LYS A 272 3.18 2.56 -39.95
C LYS A 272 3.92 3.63 -40.77
N LYS A 273 3.79 4.90 -40.36
CA LYS A 273 4.60 6.00 -40.91
C LYS A 273 6.08 5.77 -40.56
N LEU A 274 6.98 6.01 -41.52
CA LEU A 274 8.44 5.93 -41.33
C LEU A 274 8.94 6.92 -40.28
N THR A 275 8.31 8.08 -40.19
CA THR A 275 8.59 9.12 -39.19
C THR A 275 7.30 9.40 -38.41
N PRO A 276 7.01 8.64 -37.35
CA PRO A 276 5.82 8.91 -36.55
C PRO A 276 5.99 10.27 -35.84
N ALA A 277 4.94 11.09 -35.87
CA ALA A 277 4.89 12.28 -35.03
C ALA A 277 5.09 11.88 -33.55
N PRO A 278 5.69 12.73 -32.70
CA PRO A 278 5.85 12.44 -31.28
C PRO A 278 4.52 11.95 -30.70
N SER A 279 4.53 10.71 -30.23
CA SER A 279 3.37 10.10 -29.60
C SER A 279 3.72 9.91 -28.15
N THR A 280 2.90 10.47 -27.30
CA THR A 280 3.02 10.31 -25.86
C THR A 280 2.53 8.93 -25.40
N GLY A 281 1.92 8.13 -26.29
CA GLY A 281 1.26 6.88 -25.93
C GLY A 281 -0.01 7.07 -25.08
N PHE A 282 -0.34 8.32 -24.70
CA PHE A 282 -1.39 8.60 -23.72
C PHE A 282 -2.81 8.25 -24.21
N GLY A 283 -3.08 8.24 -25.52
CA GLY A 283 -4.43 8.00 -26.03
C GLY A 283 -4.98 6.64 -25.63
N ILE A 284 -4.27 5.55 -25.99
CA ILE A 284 -4.69 4.19 -25.65
C ILE A 284 -4.60 3.95 -24.13
N GLN A 285 -3.55 4.46 -23.47
CA GLN A 285 -3.41 4.32 -22.02
C GLN A 285 -4.57 4.99 -21.27
N SER A 286 -5.05 6.13 -21.76
CA SER A 286 -6.21 6.81 -21.19
C SER A 286 -7.48 6.00 -21.35
N ILE A 287 -7.70 5.38 -22.52
CA ILE A 287 -8.81 4.46 -22.73
C ILE A 287 -8.72 3.30 -21.75
N ILE A 288 -7.56 2.65 -21.61
CA ILE A 288 -7.36 1.54 -20.64
C ILE A 288 -7.70 1.99 -19.22
N ASN A 289 -7.15 3.12 -18.77
CA ASN A 289 -7.36 3.63 -17.43
C ASN A 289 -8.84 3.97 -17.18
N ARG A 290 -9.52 4.56 -18.17
CA ARG A 290 -10.94 4.90 -18.07
C ARG A 290 -11.81 3.67 -17.94
N TYR A 291 -11.59 2.67 -18.80
CA TYR A 291 -12.37 1.43 -18.74
C TYR A 291 -12.14 0.65 -17.45
N ALA A 292 -10.93 0.72 -16.87
CA ALA A 292 -10.65 0.13 -15.56
C ALA A 292 -11.44 0.77 -14.39
N LEU A 293 -11.98 1.98 -14.57
CA LEU A 293 -12.89 2.62 -13.60
C LEU A 293 -14.36 2.27 -13.84
N LEU A 294 -14.73 1.89 -15.08
CA LEU A 294 -16.11 1.66 -15.50
C LEU A 294 -16.52 0.18 -15.46
N THR A 295 -15.56 -0.75 -15.58
CA THR A 295 -15.85 -2.18 -15.62
C THR A 295 -14.63 -3.03 -15.24
N ASP A 296 -14.88 -4.23 -14.72
CA ASP A 296 -13.85 -5.23 -14.46
C ASP A 296 -13.28 -5.88 -15.75
N LYS A 297 -14.00 -5.74 -16.87
CA LYS A 297 -13.54 -6.25 -18.17
C LYS A 297 -12.40 -5.39 -18.70
N LYS A 298 -11.31 -6.04 -19.15
CA LYS A 298 -10.13 -5.35 -19.66
C LYS A 298 -10.26 -4.99 -21.13
N VAL A 299 -9.72 -3.83 -21.50
CA VAL A 299 -9.48 -3.44 -22.91
C VAL A 299 -8.45 -4.41 -23.52
N ARG A 300 -8.72 -4.88 -24.74
CA ARG A 300 -7.86 -5.80 -25.48
C ARG A 300 -7.17 -5.07 -26.63
N ILE A 301 -5.87 -5.28 -26.79
CA ILE A 301 -5.07 -4.69 -27.86
C ILE A 301 -4.35 -5.81 -28.56
N GLU A 302 -4.55 -5.91 -29.87
CA GLU A 302 -3.94 -6.93 -30.72
C GLU A 302 -3.24 -6.26 -31.89
N GLU A 303 -1.96 -6.54 -32.06
CA GLU A 303 -1.17 -6.08 -33.19
C GLU A 303 -0.65 -7.30 -33.95
N SER A 304 -0.90 -7.32 -35.25
CA SER A 304 -0.37 -8.29 -36.20
C SER A 304 0.39 -7.56 -37.31
N ASP A 305 1.11 -8.29 -38.16
CA ASP A 305 1.83 -7.71 -39.29
C ASP A 305 0.92 -6.94 -40.27
N ARG A 306 -0.39 -7.23 -40.28
CA ARG A 306 -1.36 -6.68 -41.23
C ARG A 306 -2.41 -5.77 -40.62
N GLN A 307 -2.68 -5.90 -39.32
CA GLN A 307 -3.80 -5.22 -38.69
C GLN A 307 -3.49 -4.87 -37.24
N PHE A 308 -3.97 -3.71 -36.81
CA PHE A 308 -4.00 -3.28 -35.41
C PHE A 308 -5.45 -3.22 -34.95
N LYS A 309 -5.76 -3.80 -33.79
CA LYS A 309 -7.10 -3.88 -33.22
C LYS A 309 -7.10 -3.43 -31.77
N VAL A 310 -8.11 -2.64 -31.41
CA VAL A 310 -8.42 -2.33 -30.01
C VAL A 310 -9.88 -2.66 -29.75
N SER A 311 -10.12 -3.53 -28.78
CA SER A 311 -11.47 -3.96 -28.36
C SER A 311 -11.77 -3.44 -26.97
N VAL A 312 -12.86 -2.70 -26.83
CA VAL A 312 -13.35 -2.20 -25.53
C VAL A 312 -14.66 -2.90 -25.16
N PRO A 313 -14.85 -3.29 -23.90
CA PRO A 313 -16.07 -3.96 -23.48
C PRO A 313 -17.26 -3.00 -23.51
N LEU A 314 -18.41 -3.46 -23.99
CA LEU A 314 -19.67 -2.75 -23.85
C LEU A 314 -20.08 -2.70 -22.37
N ILE A 315 -20.49 -1.52 -21.94
CA ILE A 315 -20.97 -1.26 -20.59
C ILE A 315 -22.49 -1.48 -20.59
N LYS A 316 -22.97 -2.29 -19.64
CA LYS A 316 -24.40 -2.41 -19.37
C LYS A 316 -24.78 -1.22 -18.49
N ASN A 317 -25.86 -0.52 -18.85
CA ASN A 317 -26.36 0.57 -18.03
C ASN A 317 -27.09 -0.04 -16.82
N ASP A 318 -26.33 -0.39 -15.79
CA ASP A 318 -26.86 -0.83 -14.49
C ASP A 318 -27.15 0.37 -13.57
N HIS A 319 -27.12 1.61 -14.09
CA HIS A 319 -27.53 2.79 -13.37
C HIS A 319 -29.03 3.08 -13.60
N PRO A 320 -29.84 3.19 -12.51
CA PRO A 320 -31.28 3.43 -12.58
C PRO A 320 -31.67 4.80 -13.14
#